data_AF-A0A968HL00-F1
#
_entry.id   AF-A0A968HL00-F1
#
_cell.length_a   1.000
_cell.length_b   1.000
_cell.length_c   1.000
_cell.angle_alpha   90.00
_cell.angle_beta   90.00
_cell.angle_gamma   90.00
#
_symmetry.space_group_name_H-M   'P 1'
#
loop_
_entity.id
_entity.type
_entity.pdbx_description
1 polymer ?
#
loop_
_entity_poly.entity_id
_entity_poly.type
_entity_poly.pdbx_seq_one_letter_code
_entity_poly.pdbx_strand_id
1 'polypeptide(L)'
;MVSDSTCGCWDDWGGFLLPYPAVPSKVSMAEAARSCYSNLHSLDMLSATSLVHHHQTDRANVIGSRLIGFDLSTLLAIVWTRTIVSVLAGEELAKLFAEFVGDPTNIDFAIALVALVFTIAFVSYFFGIRDLDFTKVFLLLGYLFLLLPSITFSLGDKRILLDLLAGQRYFFVPNVIFLLSVFYQSKFNTQKRNLSSLLCTFLVPISLLFNLFAYKPEFFLTGNWSSWHQEVSRWQADPAYPLQIWPPGWTVQLPPPSSLKEN
;
A
#
# COMPACT_ATOMS: atom_id res chain seq x y z
N MET A 1 44.38 -20.37 31.70
CA MET A 1 43.71 -20.90 30.49
C MET A 1 42.39 -20.18 30.36
N VAL A 2 42.36 -19.13 29.56
CA VAL A 2 41.20 -18.27 29.28
C VAL A 2 40.84 -18.55 27.83
N SER A 3 39.61 -19.00 27.57
CA SER A 3 39.12 -19.20 26.21
C SER A 3 38.41 -17.94 25.73
N ASP A 4 39.03 -17.24 24.79
CA ASP A 4 38.40 -16.18 24.02
C ASP A 4 37.32 -16.77 23.11
N SER A 5 36.10 -16.25 23.22
CA SER A 5 35.02 -16.49 22.27
C SER A 5 34.97 -15.28 21.34
N THR A 6 35.46 -15.46 20.12
CA THR A 6 35.41 -14.48 19.05
C THR A 6 33.98 -14.36 18.52
N CYS A 7 33.42 -13.15 18.62
CA CYS A 7 32.24 -12.75 17.87
C CYS A 7 32.63 -12.68 16.38
N GLY A 8 31.98 -13.49 15.55
CA GLY A 8 32.13 -13.42 14.10
C GLY A 8 31.36 -12.23 13.55
N CYS A 9 32.09 -11.24 13.04
CA CYS A 9 31.55 -10.21 12.14
C CYS A 9 31.02 -10.87 10.87
N TRP A 10 29.76 -10.59 10.55
CA TRP A 10 29.20 -10.79 9.21
C TRP A 10 29.42 -9.49 8.42
N ASP A 11 30.61 -9.34 7.87
CA ASP A 11 30.93 -8.34 6.84
C ASP A 11 30.88 -9.05 5.48
N ASP A 12 29.80 -8.82 4.71
CA ASP A 12 29.81 -8.67 3.24
C ASP A 12 28.39 -8.84 2.67
N TRP A 13 27.66 -7.73 2.53
CA TRP A 13 26.69 -7.53 1.44
C TRP A 13 26.78 -6.08 0.98
N GLY A 14 27.53 -5.88 -0.09
CA GLY A 14 27.76 -4.58 -0.72
C GLY A 14 26.54 -4.07 -1.49
N GLY A 15 26.26 -2.78 -1.28
CA GLY A 15 25.99 -1.84 -2.37
C GLY A 15 24.56 -1.73 -2.87
N PHE A 16 23.71 -0.97 -2.18
CA PHE A 16 23.01 0.22 -2.70
C PHE A 16 22.11 0.80 -1.58
N LEU A 17 22.73 1.54 -0.65
CA LEU A 17 22.00 2.45 0.22
C LEU A 17 22.31 3.87 -0.26
N LEU A 18 21.32 4.54 -0.82
CA LEU A 18 21.39 5.99 -0.98
C LEU A 18 21.52 6.61 0.43
N PRO A 19 22.40 7.59 0.62
CA PRO A 19 22.54 8.25 1.91
C PRO A 19 21.26 9.02 2.22
N TYR A 20 20.59 8.67 3.32
CA TYR A 20 19.64 9.58 3.95
C TYR A 20 20.38 10.88 4.29
N PRO A 21 19.82 12.07 3.98
CA PRO A 21 20.43 13.31 4.41
C PRO A 21 20.51 13.31 5.94
N ALA A 22 21.72 13.55 6.45
CA ALA A 22 21.97 13.66 7.88
C ALA A 22 21.02 14.70 8.49
N VAL A 23 20.16 14.27 9.41
CA VAL A 23 19.35 15.16 10.22
C VAL A 23 20.31 16.03 11.04
N PRO A 24 20.24 17.37 10.96
CA PRO A 24 21.11 18.24 11.74
C PRO A 24 20.88 17.98 13.22
N SER A 25 21.90 17.41 13.85
CA SER A 25 21.91 17.19 15.29
C SER A 25 21.97 18.54 16.00
N LYS A 26 21.09 18.71 16.99
CA LYS A 26 21.04 19.81 17.98
C LYS A 26 20.34 21.10 17.56
N VAL A 27 19.09 21.00 17.10
CA VAL A 27 18.07 21.94 17.56
C VAL A 27 17.13 21.17 18.48
N SER A 28 17.10 21.58 19.74
CA SER A 28 16.21 21.01 20.75
C SER A 28 14.77 21.11 20.27
N MET A 29 14.09 19.97 20.00
CA MET A 29 12.65 19.94 19.70
C MET A 29 11.82 20.65 20.79
N ALA A 30 12.36 20.81 22.00
CA ALA A 30 11.70 21.55 23.07
C ALA A 30 11.62 23.07 22.81
N GLU A 31 12.52 23.65 22.01
CA GLU A 31 12.45 25.08 21.65
C GLU A 31 11.46 25.34 20.51
N ALA A 32 11.34 24.42 19.54
CA ALA A 32 10.31 24.50 18.50
C ALA A 32 8.90 24.35 19.10
N ALA A 33 8.73 23.48 20.10
CA ALA A 33 7.46 23.31 20.81
C ALA A 33 7.07 24.53 21.67
N ARG A 34 8.02 25.21 22.32
CA ARG A 34 7.74 26.42 23.09
C ARG A 34 7.29 27.60 22.23
N SER A 35 7.81 27.71 21.00
CA SER A 35 7.42 28.77 20.06
C SER A 35 5.97 28.62 19.56
N CYS A 36 5.45 27.39 19.49
CA CYS A 36 4.03 27.17 19.13
C CYS A 36 3.08 27.38 20.33
N TYR A 37 3.53 27.12 21.56
CA TYR A 37 2.65 27.14 22.73
C TYR A 37 2.41 28.56 23.29
N SER A 38 3.36 29.49 23.12
CA SER A 38 3.22 30.86 23.65
C SER A 38 2.18 31.71 22.90
N ASN A 39 1.74 31.28 21.70
CA ASN A 39 0.72 31.98 20.91
C ASN A 39 -0.72 31.50 21.20
N LEU A 40 -0.93 30.48 22.02
CA LEU A 40 -2.27 29.91 22.29
C LEU A 40 -2.95 30.42 23.57
N HIS A 41 -2.25 31.18 24.41
CA HIS A 41 -2.77 31.56 25.74
C HIS A 41 -3.56 32.88 25.79
N SER A 42 -3.80 33.55 24.66
CA SER A 42 -4.51 34.83 24.60
C SER A 42 -5.89 34.80 23.93
N LEU A 43 -6.47 33.62 23.67
CA LEU A 43 -7.82 33.49 23.11
C LEU A 43 -8.83 32.98 24.15
N ASP A 44 -9.62 33.93 24.63
CA ASP A 44 -10.67 33.83 25.62
C ASP A 44 -11.82 32.86 25.30
N MET A 45 -12.48 32.46 26.39
CA MET A 45 -13.64 31.59 26.62
C MET A 45 -14.94 31.81 25.82
N LEU A 46 -14.94 32.45 24.63
CA LEU A 46 -16.17 32.78 23.89
C LEU A 46 -16.41 32.00 22.58
N SER A 47 -16.04 30.71 22.48
CA SER A 47 -16.20 29.95 21.22
C SER A 47 -16.77 28.53 21.32
N ALA A 48 -17.43 28.14 22.42
CA ALA A 48 -18.05 26.81 22.52
C ALA A 48 -19.14 26.55 21.45
N THR A 49 -19.81 27.60 20.95
CA THR A 49 -20.78 27.51 19.84
C THR A 49 -20.14 27.57 18.45
N SER A 50 -18.89 28.01 18.33
CA SER A 50 -18.14 28.00 17.06
C SER A 50 -17.52 26.63 16.73
N LEU A 51 -17.33 25.77 17.74
CA LEU A 51 -16.66 24.48 17.57
C LEU A 51 -17.56 23.42 16.91
N VAL A 52 -18.88 23.53 17.08
CA VAL A 52 -19.85 22.61 16.45
C VAL A 52 -19.98 22.87 14.94
N HIS A 53 -19.83 24.13 14.50
CA HIS A 53 -19.84 24.43 13.06
C HIS A 53 -18.56 24.02 12.34
N HIS A 54 -17.41 24.05 13.01
CA HIS A 54 -16.14 23.60 12.40
C HIS A 54 -16.14 22.10 12.05
N HIS A 55 -16.83 21.28 12.86
CA HIS A 55 -16.85 19.82 12.70
C HIS A 55 -17.73 19.34 11.52
N GLN A 56 -18.69 20.17 11.07
CA GLN A 56 -19.54 19.84 9.90
C GLN A 56 -18.89 20.20 8.58
N THR A 57 -18.14 21.31 8.51
CA THR A 57 -17.31 21.67 7.33
C THR A 57 -16.22 20.64 7.05
N ASP A 58 -15.74 19.92 8.08
CA ASP A 58 -14.74 18.87 7.89
C ASP A 58 -15.26 17.63 7.16
N ARG A 59 -16.55 17.29 7.28
CA ARG A 59 -17.06 16.06 6.63
C ARG A 59 -17.07 16.15 5.11
N ALA A 60 -17.39 17.32 4.55
CA ALA A 60 -17.31 17.56 3.11
C ALA A 60 -15.85 17.50 2.62
N ASN A 61 -14.92 18.04 3.40
CA ASN A 61 -13.49 17.98 3.11
C ASN A 61 -12.95 16.55 3.17
N VAL A 62 -13.46 15.70 4.06
CA VAL A 62 -13.07 14.28 4.18
C VAL A 62 -13.54 13.44 2.99
N ILE A 63 -14.67 13.77 2.36
CA ILE A 63 -15.10 13.08 1.13
C ILE A 63 -14.28 13.57 -0.07
N GLY A 64 -14.08 14.88 -0.20
CA GLY A 64 -13.26 15.46 -1.26
C GLY A 64 -11.81 14.98 -1.21
N SER A 65 -11.24 14.79 -0.02
CA SER A 65 -9.86 14.32 0.14
C SER A 65 -9.63 12.89 -0.34
N ARG A 66 -10.68 12.08 -0.46
CA ARG A 66 -10.57 10.71 -1.00
C ARG A 66 -10.32 10.68 -2.51
N LEU A 67 -10.69 11.74 -3.23
CA LEU A 67 -10.49 11.83 -4.68
C LEU A 67 -9.20 12.58 -5.06
N ILE A 68 -8.40 13.02 -4.08
CA ILE A 68 -7.12 13.66 -4.34
C ILE A 68 -6.18 12.68 -5.05
N GLY A 69 -5.58 13.15 -6.15
CA GLY A 69 -4.68 12.34 -6.99
C GLY A 69 -5.39 11.29 -7.84
N PHE A 70 -6.72 11.33 -7.94
CA PHE A 70 -7.49 10.41 -8.78
C PHE A 70 -7.56 10.94 -10.23
N ASP A 71 -6.55 10.61 -11.02
CA ASP A 71 -6.55 10.81 -12.47
C ASP A 71 -6.48 9.45 -13.20
N LEU A 72 -6.90 9.43 -14.48
CA LEU A 72 -6.95 8.19 -15.27
C LEU A 72 -5.57 7.55 -15.42
N SER A 73 -4.53 8.36 -15.55
CA SER A 73 -3.14 7.91 -15.62
C SER A 73 -2.69 7.19 -14.36
N THR A 74 -3.00 7.74 -13.18
CA THR A 74 -2.68 7.19 -11.87
C THR A 74 -3.47 5.92 -11.64
N LEU A 75 -4.75 5.89 -12.02
CA LEU A 75 -5.56 4.67 -11.97
C LEU A 75 -4.92 3.55 -12.81
N LEU A 76 -4.56 3.82 -14.05
CA LEU A 76 -3.92 2.84 -14.94
C LEU A 76 -2.55 2.41 -14.41
N ALA A 77 -1.73 3.34 -13.94
CA ALA A 77 -0.45 3.05 -13.32
C ALA A 77 -0.62 2.12 -12.11
N ILE A 78 -1.57 2.40 -11.22
CA ILE A 78 -1.88 1.55 -10.07
C ILE A 78 -2.32 0.15 -10.54
N VAL A 79 -3.23 0.06 -11.50
CA VAL A 79 -3.71 -1.24 -12.02
C VAL A 79 -2.56 -2.05 -12.60
N TRP A 80 -1.72 -1.44 -13.44
CA TRP A 80 -0.56 -2.12 -14.03
C TRP A 80 0.45 -2.53 -12.98
N THR A 81 0.91 -1.62 -12.14
CA THR A 81 1.90 -1.89 -11.09
C THR A 81 1.40 -2.97 -10.12
N ARG A 82 0.20 -2.78 -9.55
CA ARG A 82 -0.30 -3.59 -8.43
C ARG A 82 -0.94 -4.90 -8.81
N THR A 83 -1.49 -5.00 -10.01
CA THR A 83 -2.25 -6.19 -10.40
C THR A 83 -1.61 -6.96 -11.53
N ILE A 84 -1.05 -6.29 -12.54
CA ILE A 84 -0.49 -6.98 -13.71
C ILE A 84 0.99 -7.28 -13.45
N VAL A 85 1.83 -6.27 -13.29
CA VAL A 85 3.28 -6.42 -13.14
C VAL A 85 3.61 -7.13 -11.84
N SER A 86 3.04 -6.70 -10.71
CA SER A 86 3.30 -7.34 -9.41
C SER A 86 2.92 -8.83 -9.40
N VAL A 87 1.76 -9.20 -9.94
CA VAL A 87 1.34 -10.61 -9.96
C VAL A 87 2.18 -11.41 -10.95
N LEU A 88 2.35 -10.92 -12.18
CA LEU A 88 2.98 -11.72 -13.24
C LEU A 88 4.51 -11.76 -13.16
N ALA A 89 5.13 -10.68 -12.67
CA ALA A 89 6.57 -10.45 -12.74
C ALA A 89 7.23 -10.27 -11.36
N GLY A 90 6.46 -10.19 -10.27
CA GLY A 90 6.95 -10.05 -8.91
C GLY A 90 7.16 -8.60 -8.46
N GLU A 91 7.50 -8.43 -7.17
CA GLU A 91 7.57 -7.11 -6.52
C GLU A 91 8.69 -6.22 -7.06
N GLU A 92 9.88 -6.76 -7.33
CA GLU A 92 11.04 -5.97 -7.78
C GLU A 92 10.80 -5.31 -9.15
N LEU A 93 10.25 -6.06 -10.12
CA LEU A 93 9.89 -5.50 -11.42
C LEU A 93 8.72 -4.51 -11.30
N ALA A 94 7.79 -4.76 -10.38
CA ALA A 94 6.73 -3.81 -10.10
C ALA A 94 7.25 -2.51 -9.48
N LYS A 95 8.30 -2.54 -8.64
CA LYS A 95 8.95 -1.32 -8.11
C LYS A 95 9.59 -0.50 -9.22
N LEU A 96 10.40 -1.14 -10.07
CA LEU A 96 11.03 -0.49 -11.21
C LEU A 96 9.98 0.12 -12.16
N PHE A 97 8.88 -0.62 -12.40
CA PHE A 97 7.77 -0.11 -13.18
C PHE A 97 7.09 1.07 -12.48
N ALA A 98 6.84 0.99 -11.16
CA ALA A 98 6.25 2.06 -10.36
C ALA A 98 7.09 3.34 -10.36
N GLU A 99 8.42 3.22 -10.29
CA GLU A 99 9.35 4.35 -10.38
C GLU A 99 9.29 4.98 -11.77
N PHE A 100 9.28 4.15 -12.82
CA PHE A 100 9.17 4.60 -14.20
C PHE A 100 7.85 5.34 -14.48
N VAL A 101 6.71 4.79 -14.02
CA VAL A 101 5.39 5.39 -14.21
C VAL A 101 4.97 6.34 -13.08
N GLY A 102 5.79 6.53 -12.04
CA GLY A 102 5.47 7.35 -10.88
C GLY A 102 6.07 8.76 -10.95
N ASP A 103 7.07 8.95 -11.80
CA ASP A 103 7.68 10.25 -12.05
C ASP A 103 6.65 11.20 -12.70
N PRO A 104 6.24 12.29 -12.03
CA PRO A 104 5.24 13.22 -12.55
C PRO A 104 5.62 13.86 -13.88
N THR A 105 6.93 13.87 -14.21
CA THR A 105 7.43 14.39 -15.49
C THR A 105 7.31 13.38 -16.64
N ASN A 106 7.18 12.08 -16.32
CA ASN A 106 7.09 11.00 -17.29
C ASN A 106 5.68 10.43 -17.46
N ILE A 107 4.73 10.71 -16.55
CA ILE A 107 3.31 10.34 -16.74
C ILE A 107 2.68 11.25 -17.77
N ASP A 108 3.11 11.09 -19.00
CA ASP A 108 2.53 11.76 -20.14
C ASP A 108 1.22 11.07 -20.49
N PHE A 109 0.25 11.83 -21.00
CA PHE A 109 -1.03 11.28 -21.46
C PHE A 109 -0.82 10.12 -22.46
N ALA A 110 0.29 10.17 -23.21
CA ALA A 110 0.73 9.12 -24.12
C ALA A 110 1.02 7.78 -23.41
N ILE A 111 1.71 7.77 -22.26
CA ILE A 111 1.98 6.53 -21.52
C ILE A 111 0.69 5.93 -20.99
N ALA A 112 -0.22 6.76 -20.46
CA ALA A 112 -1.53 6.32 -20.01
C ALA A 112 -2.36 5.72 -21.16
N LEU A 113 -2.36 6.36 -22.33
CA LEU A 113 -3.06 5.87 -23.51
C LEU A 113 -2.47 4.53 -23.99
N VAL A 114 -1.15 4.42 -24.03
CA VAL A 114 -0.44 3.17 -24.37
C VAL A 114 -0.81 2.08 -23.38
N ALA A 115 -0.72 2.34 -22.07
CA ALA A 115 -1.11 1.40 -21.03
C ALA A 115 -2.57 0.95 -21.17
N LEU A 116 -3.48 1.87 -21.48
CA LEU A 116 -4.89 1.56 -21.74
C LEU A 116 -5.07 0.64 -22.96
N VAL A 117 -4.40 0.94 -24.08
CA VAL A 117 -4.42 0.11 -25.28
C VAL A 117 -3.88 -1.29 -24.97
N PHE A 118 -2.78 -1.39 -24.24
CA PHE A 118 -2.24 -2.68 -23.80
C PHE A 118 -3.20 -3.40 -22.85
N THR A 119 -3.91 -2.70 -21.94
CA THR A 119 -4.92 -3.33 -21.08
C THR A 119 -6.07 -3.88 -21.91
N ILE A 120 -6.59 -3.11 -22.85
CA ILE A 120 -7.69 -3.55 -23.74
C ILE A 120 -7.23 -4.74 -24.59
N ALA A 121 -6.01 -4.68 -25.15
CA ALA A 121 -5.44 -5.77 -25.92
C ALA A 121 -5.24 -7.02 -25.05
N PHE A 122 -4.70 -6.86 -23.84
CA PHE A 122 -4.51 -7.94 -22.88
C PHE A 122 -5.84 -8.59 -22.52
N VAL A 123 -6.85 -7.80 -22.10
CA VAL A 123 -8.17 -8.32 -21.76
C VAL A 123 -8.82 -9.00 -22.97
N SER A 124 -8.77 -8.37 -24.14
CA SER A 124 -9.36 -8.94 -25.36
C SER A 124 -8.68 -10.25 -25.79
N TYR A 125 -7.36 -10.32 -25.64
CA TYR A 125 -6.55 -11.48 -26.00
C TYR A 125 -6.73 -12.64 -25.02
N PHE A 126 -6.64 -12.38 -23.71
CA PHE A 126 -6.71 -13.40 -22.67
C PHE A 126 -8.13 -13.89 -22.42
N PHE A 127 -9.13 -12.99 -22.43
CA PHE A 127 -10.51 -13.40 -22.21
C PHE A 127 -11.18 -13.88 -23.50
N GLY A 128 -10.69 -13.44 -24.67
CA GLY A 128 -11.18 -13.84 -25.97
C GLY A 128 -12.63 -13.44 -26.16
N ILE A 129 -12.89 -12.28 -26.77
CA ILE A 129 -14.25 -11.74 -26.97
C ILE A 129 -15.19 -12.74 -27.64
N ARG A 130 -14.65 -13.68 -28.44
CA ARG A 130 -15.41 -14.69 -29.18
C ARG A 130 -15.90 -15.87 -28.31
N ASP A 131 -15.23 -16.18 -27.21
CA ASP A 131 -15.49 -17.38 -26.38
C ASP A 131 -15.66 -16.99 -24.90
N LEU A 132 -16.49 -15.97 -24.63
CA LEU A 132 -16.84 -15.57 -23.28
C LEU A 132 -17.85 -16.54 -22.69
N ASP A 133 -17.38 -17.45 -21.84
CA ASP A 133 -18.26 -18.24 -20.97
C ASP A 133 -18.63 -17.45 -19.71
N PHE A 134 -19.70 -17.89 -19.03
CA PHE A 134 -20.19 -17.24 -17.82
C PHE A 134 -19.11 -17.14 -16.73
N THR A 135 -18.23 -18.14 -16.62
CA THR A 135 -17.16 -18.15 -15.61
C THR A 135 -16.14 -17.04 -15.87
N LYS A 136 -15.70 -16.84 -17.11
CA LYS A 136 -14.81 -15.73 -17.48
C LYS A 136 -15.41 -14.37 -17.17
N VAL A 137 -16.68 -14.19 -17.54
CA VAL A 137 -17.40 -12.93 -17.29
C VAL A 137 -17.53 -12.69 -15.79
N PHE A 138 -17.89 -13.73 -15.02
CA PHE A 138 -18.02 -13.65 -13.58
C PHE A 138 -16.69 -13.28 -12.90
N LEU A 139 -15.58 -13.93 -13.28
CA LEU A 139 -14.26 -13.63 -12.73
C LEU A 139 -13.79 -12.22 -13.11
N LEU A 140 -13.98 -11.80 -14.37
CA LEU A 140 -13.60 -10.45 -14.82
C LEU A 140 -14.40 -9.36 -14.11
N LEU A 141 -15.72 -9.51 -14.03
CA LEU A 141 -16.57 -8.56 -13.32
C LEU A 141 -16.27 -8.56 -11.82
N GLY A 142 -16.03 -9.72 -11.21
CA GLY A 142 -15.62 -9.81 -9.81
C GLY A 142 -14.29 -9.11 -9.54
N TYR A 143 -13.32 -9.28 -10.43
CA TYR A 143 -12.04 -8.56 -10.37
C TYR A 143 -12.25 -7.03 -10.43
N LEU A 144 -12.98 -6.53 -11.42
CA LEU A 144 -13.24 -5.09 -11.57
C LEU A 144 -14.06 -4.53 -10.40
N PHE A 145 -15.06 -5.28 -9.94
CA PHE A 145 -15.94 -4.91 -8.84
C PHE A 145 -15.19 -4.79 -7.52
N LEU A 146 -14.14 -5.58 -7.29
CA LEU A 146 -13.31 -5.44 -6.09
C LEU A 146 -12.19 -4.41 -6.29
N LEU A 147 -11.57 -4.38 -7.46
CA LEU A 147 -10.42 -3.51 -7.72
C LEU A 147 -10.79 -2.02 -7.69
N LEU A 148 -11.83 -1.63 -8.44
CA LEU A 148 -12.15 -0.20 -8.61
C LEU A 148 -12.58 0.45 -7.29
N PRO A 149 -13.46 -0.15 -6.46
CA PRO A 149 -13.76 0.39 -5.14
C PRO A 149 -12.56 0.36 -4.19
N SER A 150 -11.72 -0.69 -4.24
CA SER A 150 -10.49 -0.75 -3.43
C SER A 150 -9.58 0.45 -3.70
N ILE A 151 -9.40 0.84 -4.97
CA ILE A 151 -8.60 2.02 -5.34
C ILE A 151 -9.35 3.30 -4.96
N THR A 152 -10.61 3.43 -5.36
CA THR A 152 -11.40 4.67 -5.20
C THR A 152 -11.62 5.04 -3.74
N PHE A 153 -11.93 4.07 -2.88
CA PHE A 153 -12.22 4.28 -1.47
C PHE A 153 -10.99 4.17 -0.55
N SER A 154 -9.80 3.96 -1.11
CA SER A 154 -8.55 4.05 -0.35
C SER A 154 -8.37 5.43 0.27
N LEU A 155 -7.73 5.48 1.44
CA LEU A 155 -7.49 6.72 2.18
C LEU A 155 -6.22 7.42 1.67
N GLY A 156 -6.28 8.75 1.52
CA GLY A 156 -5.15 9.59 1.14
C GLY A 156 -4.96 9.76 -0.38
N ASP A 157 -3.83 10.37 -0.76
CA ASP A 157 -3.41 10.54 -2.15
C ASP A 157 -3.26 9.18 -2.84
N LYS A 158 -3.92 9.00 -3.98
CA LYS A 158 -3.93 7.74 -4.73
C LYS A 158 -2.55 7.33 -5.24
N ARG A 159 -1.63 8.28 -5.42
CA ARG A 159 -0.25 8.01 -5.81
C ARG A 159 0.51 7.17 -4.78
N ILE A 160 0.11 7.22 -3.50
CA ILE A 160 0.67 6.33 -2.48
C ILE A 160 0.44 4.85 -2.80
N LEU A 161 -0.59 4.54 -3.58
CA LEU A 161 -0.87 3.17 -4.04
C LEU A 161 0.11 2.72 -5.14
N LEU A 162 1.07 3.53 -5.58
CA LEU A 162 2.19 3.06 -6.40
C LEU A 162 3.30 2.43 -5.55
N ASP A 163 3.45 2.82 -4.28
CA ASP A 163 4.42 2.23 -3.36
C ASP A 163 3.96 0.84 -2.92
N LEU A 164 4.66 -0.21 -3.38
CA LEU A 164 4.29 -1.62 -3.16
C LEU A 164 4.13 -2.03 -1.69
N LEU A 165 4.68 -1.29 -0.74
CA LEU A 165 4.51 -1.53 0.70
C LEU A 165 3.21 -0.91 1.23
N ALA A 166 2.72 0.17 0.62
CA ALA A 166 1.46 0.78 0.98
C ALA A 166 0.28 -0.02 0.41
N GLY A 167 -0.83 -0.07 1.16
CA GLY A 167 -2.13 -0.49 0.61
C GLY A 167 -2.25 -1.95 0.13
N GLN A 168 -1.32 -2.85 0.46
CA GLN A 168 -1.32 -4.25 0.00
C GLN A 168 -2.66 -4.97 0.23
N ARG A 169 -3.31 -4.69 1.36
CA ARG A 169 -4.63 -5.23 1.72
C ARG A 169 -5.75 -4.91 0.71
N TYR A 170 -5.61 -3.83 -0.06
CA TYR A 170 -6.61 -3.43 -1.06
C TYR A 170 -6.52 -4.26 -2.34
N PHE A 171 -5.36 -4.89 -2.61
CA PHE A 171 -5.08 -5.58 -3.87
C PHE A 171 -5.01 -7.10 -3.76
N PHE A 172 -4.91 -7.66 -2.55
CA PHE A 172 -4.80 -9.11 -2.36
C PHE A 172 -5.92 -9.89 -3.05
N VAL A 173 -7.18 -9.61 -2.72
CA VAL A 173 -8.33 -10.36 -3.28
C VAL A 173 -8.47 -10.12 -4.80
N PRO A 174 -8.43 -8.87 -5.32
CA PRO A 174 -8.40 -8.66 -6.77
C PRO A 174 -7.28 -9.43 -7.48
N ASN A 175 -6.07 -9.46 -6.93
CA ASN A 175 -4.93 -10.15 -7.53
C ASN A 175 -5.14 -11.67 -7.58
N VAL A 176 -5.75 -12.25 -6.55
CA VAL A 176 -6.13 -13.68 -6.55
C VAL A 176 -7.17 -13.96 -7.65
N ILE A 177 -8.21 -13.13 -7.78
CA ILE A 177 -9.23 -13.31 -8.84
C ILE A 177 -8.61 -13.14 -10.22
N PHE A 178 -7.70 -12.18 -10.39
CA PHE A 178 -6.95 -12.00 -11.63
C PHE A 178 -6.14 -13.26 -11.98
N LEU A 179 -5.38 -13.80 -11.03
CA LEU A 179 -4.61 -15.03 -11.25
C LEU A 179 -5.51 -16.24 -11.55
N LEU A 180 -6.65 -16.36 -10.87
CA LEU A 180 -7.66 -17.39 -11.16
C LEU A 180 -8.24 -17.22 -12.58
N SER A 181 -8.40 -15.99 -13.06
CA SER A 181 -8.85 -15.72 -14.43
C SER A 181 -7.82 -16.19 -15.46
N VAL A 182 -6.54 -15.90 -15.24
CA VAL A 182 -5.43 -16.37 -16.08
C VAL A 182 -5.33 -17.91 -16.03
N PHE A 183 -5.43 -18.49 -14.83
CA PHE A 183 -5.42 -19.94 -14.65
C PHE A 183 -6.59 -20.61 -15.34
N TYR A 184 -7.79 -20.03 -15.28
CA TYR A 184 -8.95 -20.57 -15.97
C TYR A 184 -8.75 -20.66 -17.48
N GLN A 185 -7.96 -19.75 -18.08
CA GLN A 185 -7.63 -19.78 -19.50
C GLN A 185 -6.60 -20.87 -19.88
N SER A 186 -5.89 -21.46 -18.89
CA SER A 186 -4.91 -22.54 -19.12
C SER A 186 -5.52 -23.90 -19.49
N LYS A 187 -6.86 -24.01 -19.68
CA LYS A 187 -7.60 -25.28 -19.91
C LYS A 187 -6.78 -26.28 -20.75
N PHE A 188 -6.31 -27.34 -20.07
CA PHE A 188 -5.48 -28.38 -20.66
C PHE A 188 -6.23 -29.33 -21.61
N ASN A 189 -7.57 -29.26 -21.65
CA ASN A 189 -8.43 -30.33 -22.18
C ASN A 189 -9.17 -30.00 -23.49
N THR A 190 -8.81 -28.93 -24.21
CA THR A 190 -9.41 -28.64 -25.52
C THR A 190 -8.49 -29.09 -26.65
N GLN A 191 -9.03 -29.89 -27.58
CA GLN A 191 -8.36 -30.37 -28.81
C GLN A 191 -7.70 -29.28 -29.66
N LYS A 192 -8.04 -27.99 -29.42
CA LYS A 192 -7.36 -26.83 -30.02
C LYS A 192 -6.72 -26.00 -28.90
N ARG A 193 -5.44 -26.24 -28.64
CA ARG A 193 -4.62 -25.32 -27.84
C ARG A 193 -4.43 -24.03 -28.65
N ASN A 194 -5.07 -22.94 -28.22
CA ASN A 194 -4.75 -21.62 -28.76
C ASN A 194 -3.49 -21.06 -28.06
N LEU A 195 -2.82 -20.10 -28.69
CA LEU A 195 -1.59 -19.49 -28.14
C LEU A 195 -1.83 -18.89 -26.75
N SER A 196 -3.00 -18.30 -26.49
CA SER A 196 -3.34 -17.72 -25.19
C SER A 196 -3.34 -18.75 -24.05
N SER A 197 -3.87 -19.95 -24.30
CA SER A 197 -3.90 -21.05 -23.33
C SER A 197 -2.50 -21.55 -23.04
N LEU A 198 -1.66 -21.69 -24.08
CA LEU A 198 -0.26 -22.04 -23.91
C LEU A 198 0.49 -21.01 -23.06
N LEU A 199 0.31 -19.71 -23.36
CA LEU A 199 0.91 -18.63 -22.58
C LEU A 199 0.45 -18.66 -21.12
N CYS A 200 -0.85 -18.82 -20.86
CA CYS A 200 -1.39 -18.94 -19.49
C CYS A 200 -0.80 -20.12 -18.72
N THR A 201 -0.64 -21.26 -19.39
CA THR A 201 -0.06 -22.48 -18.81
C THR A 201 1.37 -22.27 -18.32
N PHE A 202 2.17 -21.44 -18.99
CA PHE A 202 3.52 -21.09 -18.53
C PHE A 202 3.53 -19.90 -17.57
N LEU A 203 2.67 -18.91 -17.81
CA LEU A 203 2.62 -17.67 -17.07
C LEU A 203 2.25 -17.89 -15.59
N VAL A 204 1.30 -18.79 -15.31
CA VAL A 204 0.87 -19.05 -13.92
C VAL A 204 1.99 -19.67 -13.07
N PRO A 205 2.65 -20.77 -13.48
CA PRO A 205 3.79 -21.31 -12.73
C PRO A 205 4.94 -20.32 -12.58
N ILE A 206 5.28 -19.57 -13.63
CA ILE A 206 6.36 -18.57 -13.59
C ILE A 206 6.03 -17.46 -12.58
N SER A 207 4.80 -16.94 -12.63
CA SER A 207 4.29 -15.95 -11.68
C SER A 207 4.37 -16.47 -10.24
N LEU A 208 3.92 -17.71 -9.99
CA LEU A 208 3.99 -18.32 -8.66
C LEU A 208 5.42 -18.47 -8.17
N LEU A 209 6.35 -18.91 -9.04
CA LEU A 209 7.76 -19.02 -8.70
C LEU A 209 8.37 -17.66 -8.36
N PHE A 210 8.15 -16.63 -9.18
CA PHE A 210 8.66 -15.28 -8.90
C PHE A 210 8.15 -14.75 -7.55
N ASN A 211 6.85 -14.89 -7.28
CA ASN A 211 6.29 -14.42 -6.02
C ASN A 211 6.75 -15.25 -4.81
N LEU A 212 6.93 -16.56 -4.98
CA LEU A 212 7.45 -17.43 -3.92
C LEU A 212 8.89 -17.06 -3.54
N PHE A 213 9.75 -16.80 -4.52
CA PHE A 213 11.14 -16.37 -4.27
C PHE A 213 11.24 -14.92 -3.77
N ALA A 214 10.31 -14.05 -4.17
CA ALA A 214 10.25 -12.67 -3.70
C ALA A 214 9.58 -12.53 -2.32
N TYR A 215 8.88 -13.55 -1.84
CA TYR A 215 8.19 -13.51 -0.55
C TYR A 215 9.20 -13.36 0.59
N LYS A 216 9.21 -12.19 1.24
CA LYS A 216 10.01 -11.90 2.43
C LYS A 216 9.11 -12.02 3.67
N PRO A 217 9.25 -13.09 4.48
CA PRO A 217 8.47 -13.25 5.71
C PRO A 217 8.74 -12.12 6.71
N GLU A 218 9.90 -11.49 6.60
CA GLU A 218 10.53 -10.63 7.61
C GLU A 218 9.78 -9.32 7.85
N PHE A 219 9.05 -8.78 6.87
CA PHE A 219 8.42 -7.47 7.04
C PHE A 219 7.37 -7.47 8.16
N PHE A 220 6.70 -8.60 8.39
CA PHE A 220 5.73 -8.77 9.49
C PHE A 220 6.24 -9.61 10.67
N LEU A 221 7.44 -10.18 10.56
CA LEU A 221 8.01 -11.12 11.55
C LEU A 221 9.27 -10.59 12.23
N THR A 222 9.84 -9.48 11.75
CA THR A 222 10.95 -8.80 12.43
C THR A 222 10.44 -8.21 13.74
N GLY A 223 10.67 -8.92 14.83
CA GLY A 223 10.13 -8.69 16.18
C GLY A 223 10.55 -7.40 16.88
N ASN A 224 10.87 -6.34 16.14
CA ASN A 224 11.15 -5.00 16.69
C ASN A 224 9.88 -4.19 16.96
N TRP A 225 8.71 -4.82 16.88
CA TRP A 225 7.46 -4.15 17.19
C TRP A 225 7.19 -4.22 18.69
N SER A 226 6.74 -3.10 19.23
CA SER A 226 6.20 -3.09 20.58
C SER A 226 5.00 -4.05 20.63
N SER A 227 4.98 -4.95 21.61
CA SER A 227 3.83 -5.82 21.81
C SER A 227 2.63 -4.95 22.14
N TRP A 228 1.64 -4.89 21.23
CA TRP A 228 0.45 -4.04 21.43
C TRP A 228 -0.23 -4.31 22.77
N HIS A 229 -0.28 -5.57 23.18
CA HIS A 229 -0.80 -5.96 24.49
C HIS A 229 -0.01 -5.34 25.65
N GLN A 230 1.32 -5.31 25.58
CA GLN A 230 2.16 -4.71 26.61
C GLN A 230 2.02 -3.19 26.63
N GLU A 231 2.00 -2.55 25.47
CA GLU A 231 1.80 -1.10 25.36
C GLU A 231 0.46 -0.69 25.96
N VAL A 232 -0.63 -1.36 25.57
CA VAL A 232 -1.98 -1.12 26.14
C VAL A 232 -2.00 -1.37 27.64
N SER A 233 -1.32 -2.41 28.15
CA SER A 233 -1.23 -2.67 29.58
C SER A 233 -0.52 -1.55 30.34
N ARG A 234 0.57 -0.99 29.78
CA ARG A 234 1.27 0.16 30.37
C ARG A 234 0.39 1.40 30.40
N TRP A 235 -0.32 1.68 29.30
CA TRP A 235 -1.26 2.80 29.24
C TRP A 235 -2.46 2.64 30.20
N GLN A 236 -2.96 1.41 30.41
CA GLN A 236 -4.00 1.17 31.41
C GLN A 236 -3.52 1.41 32.84
N ALA A 237 -2.25 1.11 33.13
CA ALA A 237 -1.64 1.37 34.43
C ALA A 237 -1.30 2.87 34.63
N ASP A 238 -0.91 3.55 33.56
CA ASP A 238 -0.61 4.98 33.52
C ASP A 238 -1.23 5.64 32.27
N PRO A 239 -2.40 6.27 32.40
CA PRO A 239 -3.06 6.93 31.27
C PRO A 239 -2.29 8.10 30.66
N ALA A 240 -1.26 8.64 31.35
CA ALA A 240 -0.38 9.67 30.81
C ALA A 240 0.74 9.08 29.93
N TYR A 241 0.89 7.75 29.89
CA TYR A 241 1.86 7.06 29.06
C TYR A 241 1.51 7.19 27.56
N PRO A 242 2.42 7.73 26.73
CA PRO A 242 2.24 7.73 25.28
C PRO A 242 2.53 6.32 24.73
N LEU A 243 1.52 5.69 24.14
CA LEU A 243 1.63 4.36 23.54
C LEU A 243 2.58 4.40 22.35
N GLN A 244 3.53 3.47 22.29
CA GLN A 244 4.33 3.30 21.08
C GLN A 244 3.53 2.52 20.04
N ILE A 245 3.40 3.11 18.85
CA ILE A 245 2.74 2.48 17.70
C ILE A 245 3.77 2.20 16.61
N TRP A 246 3.38 1.36 15.64
CA TRP A 246 4.21 1.11 14.48
C TRP A 246 4.11 2.27 13.46
N PRO A 247 5.21 2.66 12.80
CA PRO A 247 6.58 2.16 12.96
C PRO A 247 7.29 2.72 14.21
N PRO A 248 8.42 2.13 14.66
CA PRO A 248 9.14 2.58 15.84
C PRO A 248 9.42 4.09 15.85
N GLY A 249 9.30 4.71 17.03
CA GLY A 249 9.43 6.17 17.22
C GLY A 249 8.11 6.93 17.08
N TRP A 250 7.05 6.28 16.60
CA TRP A 250 5.71 6.87 16.59
C TRP A 250 5.02 6.62 17.92
N THR A 251 4.31 7.62 18.41
CA THR A 251 3.53 7.52 19.65
C THR A 251 2.13 8.08 19.47
N VAL A 252 1.18 7.57 20.24
CA VAL A 252 -0.17 8.10 20.34
C VAL A 252 -0.55 8.29 21.80
N GLN A 253 -1.07 9.48 22.12
CA GLN A 253 -1.68 9.74 23.41
C GLN A 253 -3.17 9.40 23.32
N LEU A 254 -3.61 8.43 24.12
CA LEU A 254 -5.04 8.10 24.22
C LEU A 254 -5.67 8.85 25.40
N PRO A 255 -6.95 9.25 25.28
CA PRO A 255 -7.69 9.82 26.40
C PRO A 255 -7.90 8.76 27.50
N PRO A 256 -7.96 9.13 28.79
CA PRO A 256 -7.99 8.17 29.88
C PRO A 256 -9.22 7.24 29.82
N PRO A 257 -9.13 5.98 30.28
CA PRO A 257 -10.22 4.99 30.17
C PRO A 257 -11.56 5.44 30.75
N SER A 258 -11.55 6.29 31.79
CA SER A 258 -12.76 6.84 32.40
C SER A 258 -13.59 7.69 31.45
N SER A 259 -12.95 8.38 30.50
CA SER A 259 -13.61 9.25 29.52
C SER A 259 -14.37 8.49 28.41
N LEU A 260 -14.15 7.18 28.29
CA LEU A 260 -14.77 6.36 27.24
C LEU A 260 -16.14 5.78 27.64
N LYS A 261 -16.55 5.91 28.90
CA LYS A 261 -17.82 5.34 29.41
C LYS A 261 -19.04 6.25 29.25
N GLU A 262 -18.84 7.50 28.83
CA GLU A 262 -19.90 8.52 28.80
C GLU A 262 -20.54 8.74 27.42
N ASN A 263 -20.20 7.92 26.41
CA ASN A 263 -20.79 7.93 25.06
C ASN A 263 -21.46 6.59 24.74
#